data_AF-A0A8S3HPD1-F1
#
_entry.id   AF-A0A8S3HPD1-F1
#
_cell.length_a   1.000
_cell.length_b   1.000
_cell.length_c   1.000
_cell.angle_alpha   90.00
_cell.angle_beta   90.00
_cell.angle_gamma   90.00
#
_symmetry.space_group_name_H-M   'P 1'
#
loop_
_entity.id
_entity.type
_entity.pdbx_description
1 polymer ?
#
loop_
_entity_poly.entity_id
_entity_poly.type
_entity_poly.pdbx_seq_one_letter_code
_entity_poly.pdbx_strand_id
1 'polypeptide(L)'
;MADYALFIVTIPNDQTEEDKVKQTTEMPSSLCEKLKSYFSENTDIKPVWMPSTDQKTYQVTFHAEFGAKSDRILLDLNQRDIGIKHGSRVCVVPTTVFMGTYDHVPNNTSNLDVTSVKS
;
A
#
# COMPACT_ATOMS: atom_id res chain seq x y z
N MET A 1 2.05 -24.06 -2.41
CA MET A 1 1.31 -22.78 -2.40
C MET A 1 1.67 -22.12 -1.10
N ALA A 2 2.21 -20.90 -1.11
CA ALA A 2 2.56 -20.21 0.13
C ALA A 2 1.32 -19.42 0.60
N ASP A 3 1.01 -19.54 1.89
CA ASP A 3 -0.03 -18.75 2.53
C ASP A 3 0.56 -17.39 2.92
N TYR A 4 -0.19 -16.32 2.69
CA TYR A 4 0.24 -14.95 2.97
C TYR A 4 -0.72 -14.27 3.96
N ALA A 5 -0.19 -13.29 4.67
CA ALA A 5 -0.94 -12.31 5.43
C ALA A 5 -0.96 -10.99 4.65
N LEU A 6 -2.15 -10.46 4.35
CA LEU A 6 -2.34 -9.09 3.90
C LEU A 6 -2.52 -8.19 5.12
N PHE A 7 -1.60 -7.25 5.29
CA PHE A 7 -1.69 -6.20 6.27
C PHE A 7 -2.38 -4.98 5.66
N ILE A 8 -3.34 -4.42 6.39
CA ILE A 8 -4.04 -3.18 6.04
C ILE A 8 -3.92 -2.25 7.24
N VAL A 9 -3.10 -1.21 7.12
CA VAL A 9 -2.90 -0.19 8.14
C VAL A 9 -3.67 1.06 7.73
N THR A 10 -4.67 1.44 8.51
CA THR A 10 -5.46 2.66 8.30
C THR A 10 -4.91 3.77 9.19
N ILE A 11 -4.63 4.92 8.57
CA ILE A 11 -4.07 6.10 9.19
C ILE A 11 -5.10 7.23 9.05
N PRO A 12 -5.60 7.81 10.14
CA PRO A 12 -6.47 8.98 10.06
C PRO A 12 -5.70 10.17 9.48
N ASN A 13 -6.36 10.95 8.63
CA ASN A 13 -5.84 12.21 8.12
C ASN A 13 -6.25 13.32 9.10
N ASP A 14 -5.37 13.68 10.04
CA ASP A 14 -5.60 14.75 11.05
C ASP A 14 -5.55 16.17 10.44
N GLN A 15 -6.00 16.35 9.20
CA GLN A 15 -6.15 17.69 8.62
C GLN A 15 -7.41 18.34 9.20
N THR A 16 -7.24 19.13 10.27
CA THR A 16 -8.21 20.13 10.71
C THR A 16 -8.59 21.04 9.53
N GLU A 17 -9.89 21.31 9.37
CA GLU A 17 -10.58 21.98 8.25
C GLU A 17 -10.17 23.46 7.96
N GLU A 18 -8.90 23.87 8.11
CA GLU A 18 -8.49 25.26 7.84
C GLU A 18 -7.50 25.51 6.70
N ASP A 19 -6.86 24.50 6.09
CA ASP A 19 -5.92 24.75 4.97
C ASP A 19 -6.32 24.02 3.67
N LYS A 20 -7.37 24.54 3.02
CA LYS A 20 -7.75 24.19 1.65
C LYS A 20 -7.11 25.10 0.60
N VAL A 21 -5.78 25.26 0.56
CA VAL A 21 -5.11 25.76 -0.65
C VAL A 21 -3.70 25.17 -0.77
N LYS A 22 -3.51 24.34 -1.80
CA LYS A 22 -2.28 23.64 -2.27
C LYS A 22 -2.12 22.21 -1.77
N GLN A 23 -2.68 21.34 -2.61
CA GLN A 23 -2.37 19.95 -2.84
C GLN A 23 -0.85 19.69 -2.84
N THR A 24 -0.30 19.45 -1.66
CA THR A 24 0.93 18.69 -1.45
C THR A 24 0.65 17.73 -0.30
N THR A 25 1.02 16.47 -0.52
CA THR A 25 0.72 15.29 0.29
C THR A 25 1.36 15.35 1.70
N GLU A 26 0.89 16.24 2.56
CA GLU A 26 1.33 16.29 3.96
C GLU A 26 0.50 15.30 4.78
N MET A 27 1.03 14.08 4.85
CA MET A 27 0.57 13.05 5.77
C MET A 27 0.75 13.50 7.23
N PRO A 28 -0.15 13.11 8.16
CA PRO A 28 0.05 13.36 9.58
C PRO A 28 1.37 12.74 10.03
N SER A 29 2.27 13.61 10.48
CA SER A 29 3.72 13.38 10.51
C SER A 29 4.12 12.16 11.33
N SER A 30 3.56 11.97 12.53
CA SER A 30 4.11 10.97 13.46
C SER A 30 3.88 9.50 13.07
N LEU A 31 2.69 9.12 12.60
CA LEU A 31 2.40 7.71 12.29
C LEU A 31 2.98 7.31 10.93
N CYS A 32 2.89 8.20 9.95
CA CYS A 32 3.46 7.96 8.64
C CYS A 32 4.98 7.88 8.69
N GLU A 33 5.65 8.70 9.51
CA GLU A 33 7.09 8.60 9.75
C GLU A 33 7.48 7.26 10.40
N LYS A 34 6.73 6.81 11.42
CA LYS A 34 6.95 5.50 12.05
C LYS A 34 6.86 4.34 11.05
N LEU A 35 5.87 4.38 10.16
CA LEU A 35 5.71 3.37 9.10
C LEU A 35 6.82 3.46 8.05
N LYS A 36 7.19 4.67 7.61
CA LYS A 36 8.31 4.86 6.67
C LYS A 36 9.63 4.35 7.25
N SER A 37 9.92 4.68 8.51
CA SER A 37 11.08 4.15 9.23
C SER A 37 11.03 2.62 9.30
N TYR A 38 9.88 2.04 9.67
CA TYR A 38 9.72 0.59 9.71
C TYR A 38 10.02 -0.07 8.35
N PHE A 39 9.49 0.46 7.25
CA PHE A 39 9.74 -0.10 5.92
C PHE A 39 11.17 0.16 5.40
N SER A 40 11.84 1.22 5.85
CA SER A 40 13.25 1.44 5.54
C SER A 40 14.17 0.40 6.18
N GLU A 41 13.77 -0.14 7.34
CA GLU A 41 14.49 -1.20 8.06
C GLU A 41 14.13 -2.60 7.52
N ASN A 42 12.96 -2.76 6.91
CA ASN A 42 12.43 -4.03 6.39
C ASN A 42 12.24 -3.93 4.86
N THR A 43 13.36 -3.88 4.13
CA THR A 43 13.41 -3.59 2.69
C THR A 43 12.79 -4.67 1.80
N ASP A 44 12.55 -5.87 2.35
CA ASP A 44 11.84 -6.96 1.69
C ASP A 44 10.31 -6.74 1.65
N ILE A 45 9.79 -5.83 2.48
CA ILE A 45 8.39 -5.44 2.49
C ILE A 45 8.16 -4.33 1.44
N LYS A 46 7.20 -4.55 0.56
CA LYS A 46 6.81 -3.58 -0.47
C LYS A 46 5.45 -2.98 -0.14
N PRO A 47 5.40 -1.84 0.59
CA PRO A 47 4.14 -1.20 0.95
C PRO A 47 3.52 -0.45 -0.23
N VAL A 48 2.21 -0.58 -0.39
CA VAL A 48 1.39 0.21 -1.30
C VAL A 48 0.60 1.21 -0.48
N TRP A 49 0.77 2.49 -0.78
CA TRP A 49 0.10 3.61 -0.13
C TRP A 49 -1.07 4.06 -0.98
N MET A 50 -2.27 4.06 -0.42
CA MET A 50 -3.49 4.44 -1.12
C MET A 50 -4.28 5.45 -0.29
N PRO A 51 -4.74 6.57 -0.88
CA PRO A 51 -5.76 7.38 -0.23
C PRO A 51 -7.06 6.55 -0.14
N SER A 52 -7.74 6.62 1.00
CA SER A 52 -9.05 6.00 1.14
C SER A 52 -10.10 6.77 0.32
N THR A 53 -11.17 6.08 -0.07
CA THR A 53 -12.31 6.67 -0.79
C THR A 53 -13.00 7.79 -0.02
N ASP A 54 -12.88 7.78 1.31
CA ASP A 54 -13.44 8.81 2.19
C ASP A 54 -12.61 10.11 2.23
N GLN A 55 -11.41 10.13 1.63
CA GLN A 55 -10.41 11.22 1.70
C GLN A 55 -9.99 11.62 3.12
N LYS A 56 -10.48 10.91 4.14
CA LYS A 56 -10.24 11.15 5.56
C LYS A 56 -9.21 10.21 6.15
N THR A 57 -8.84 9.16 5.41
CA THR A 57 -7.86 8.18 5.84
C THR A 57 -6.87 7.82 4.73
N TYR A 58 -5.67 7.42 5.11
CA TYR A 58 -4.70 6.77 4.24
C TYR A 58 -4.65 5.28 4.61
N GLN A 59 -4.55 4.44 3.60
CA GLN A 59 -4.36 3.00 3.76
C GLN A 59 -2.97 2.61 3.27
N VAL A 60 -2.26 1.85 4.09
CA VAL A 60 -1.00 1.21 3.73
C VAL A 60 -1.22 -0.28 3.72
N THR A 61 -0.95 -0.91 2.58
CA THR A 61 -1.14 -2.34 2.40
C THR A 61 0.16 -3.02 2.02
N PHE A 62 0.41 -4.21 2.57
CA PHE A 62 1.58 -5.01 2.22
C PHE A 62 1.33 -6.48 2.56
N HIS A 63 2.09 -7.35 1.90
CA HIS A 63 2.00 -8.80 2.10
C HIS A 63 3.23 -9.31 2.83
N ALA A 64 3.02 -10.33 3.65
CA ALA A 64 4.09 -11.13 4.22
C ALA A 64 3.70 -12.61 4.23
N GLU A 65 4.69 -13.49 4.28
CA GLU A 65 4.44 -14.92 4.49
C GLU A 65 3.70 -15.13 5.82
N PHE A 66 2.68 -15.98 5.81
CA PHE A 66 1.89 -16.30 6.98
C PHE A 66 2.70 -17.15 7.97
N GLY A 67 2.56 -16.90 9.28
CA GLY A 67 3.27 -17.58 10.35
C GLY A 67 4.30 -16.68 11.04
N ALA A 68 5.50 -17.18 11.30
CA ALA A 68 6.51 -16.47 12.09
C ALA A 68 6.83 -15.06 11.57
N LYS A 69 6.79 -14.86 10.25
CA LYS A 69 7.03 -13.56 9.63
C LYS A 69 5.88 -12.58 9.90
N SER A 70 4.63 -12.99 9.71
CA SER A 70 3.47 -12.15 10.04
C SER A 70 3.38 -11.84 11.54
N ASP A 71 3.70 -12.81 12.40
CA ASP A 71 3.70 -12.62 13.85
C ASP A 71 4.78 -11.62 14.29
N ARG A 72 5.97 -11.70 13.68
CA ARG A 72 7.05 -10.75 13.92
C ARG A 72 6.67 -9.33 13.50
N ILE A 73 6.04 -9.17 12.33
CA ILE A 73 5.55 -7.88 11.85
C ILE A 73 4.54 -7.30 12.85
N LEU A 74 3.56 -8.09 13.29
CA LEU A 74 2.58 -7.64 14.30
C LEU A 74 3.25 -7.17 15.59
N LEU A 75 4.25 -7.92 16.06
CA LEU A 75 5.03 -7.54 17.24
C LEU A 75 5.79 -6.23 17.02
N ASP A 76 6.48 -6.07 15.90
CA ASP A 76 7.27 -4.87 15.60
C ASP A 76 6.38 -3.62 15.42
N LEU A 77 5.23 -3.76 14.77
CA LEU A 77 4.24 -2.68 14.64
C LEU A 77 3.70 -2.26 16.03
N ASN A 78 3.35 -3.24 16.86
CA ASN A 78 2.90 -3.00 18.23
C ASN A 78 3.97 -2.27 19.07
N GLN A 79 5.24 -2.71 19.01
CA GLN A 79 6.35 -2.07 19.71
C GLN A 79 6.57 -0.60 19.32
N ARG A 80 6.13 -0.20 18.11
CA ARG A 80 6.19 1.19 17.62
C ARG A 80 4.92 2.00 17.89
N ASP A 81 3.99 1.46 18.67
CA ASP A 81 2.64 1.98 18.92
C ASP A 81 1.80 2.16 17.62
N ILE A 82 2.05 1.37 16.58
CA ILE A 82 1.27 1.38 15.33
C ILE A 82 0.05 0.47 15.52
N GLY A 83 -1.17 1.00 15.36
CA GLY A 83 -2.42 0.23 15.50
C GLY A 83 -3.02 0.18 16.90
N ILE A 84 -2.39 0.81 17.90
CA ILE A 84 -2.89 0.87 19.28
C ILE A 84 -3.30 2.30 19.67
N LYS A 85 -2.58 3.31 19.17
CA LYS A 85 -2.81 4.72 19.51
C LYS A 85 -3.20 5.54 18.27
N HIS A 86 -3.78 6.73 18.50
CA HIS A 86 -4.08 7.74 17.49
C HIS A 86 -5.10 7.35 16.41
N GLY A 87 -6.13 6.56 16.74
CA GLY A 87 -7.20 6.22 15.78
C GLY A 87 -6.76 5.33 14.61
N SER A 88 -5.50 4.90 14.58
CA SER A 88 -4.96 3.98 13.60
C SER A 88 -5.43 2.55 13.85
N ARG A 89 -5.60 1.77 12.78
CA ARG A 89 -6.08 0.38 12.85
C ARG A 89 -5.20 -0.51 11.98
N VAL A 90 -4.79 -1.65 12.52
CA VAL A 90 -4.10 -2.70 11.77
C VAL A 90 -5.08 -3.86 11.61
N CYS A 91 -5.39 -4.22 10.38
CA CYS A 91 -6.14 -5.43 10.03
C CYS A 91 -5.19 -6.41 9.34
N VAL A 92 -5.31 -7.69 9.68
CA VAL A 92 -4.56 -8.77 9.04
C VAL A 92 -5.54 -9.77 8.46
N VAL A 93 -5.45 -9.98 7.15
CA VAL A 93 -6.33 -10.89 6.41
C VAL A 93 -5.49 -12.04 5.87
N PRO A 94 -5.79 -13.31 6.24
CA PRO A 94 -5.21 -14.46 5.58
C PRO A 94 -5.56 -14.43 4.09
N THR A 95 -4.57 -14.51 3.22
CA THR A 95 -4.75 -14.41 1.76
C THR A 95 -3.87 -15.42 1.03
N THR A 96 -4.38 -15.91 -0.10
CA THR A 96 -3.60 -16.70 -1.04
C THR A 96 -3.21 -15.81 -2.21
N VAL A 97 -1.91 -15.60 -2.40
CA VAL A 97 -1.41 -14.80 -3.53
C VAL A 97 -1.15 -15.71 -4.72
N PHE A 98 -1.87 -15.50 -5.81
CA PHE A 98 -1.57 -16.13 -7.08
C PHE A 98 -0.47 -15.32 -7.79
N MET A 99 0.78 -15.79 -7.72
CA MET A 99 1.84 -15.26 -8.57
C MET A 99 1.58 -15.74 -10.01
N GLY A 100 0.86 -14.95 -10.80
CA GLY A 100 0.86 -15.11 -12.24
C GLY A 100 2.22 -14.67 -12.78
N THR A 101 2.88 -15.52 -13.56
CA THR A 101 3.86 -15.03 -14.52
C THR A 101 3.08 -14.16 -15.49
N TYR A 102 3.18 -12.83 -15.35
CA TYR A 102 2.83 -11.95 -16.45
C TYR A 102 3.85 -12.23 -17.54
N ASP A 103 3.59 -13.26 -18.34
CA ASP A 103 4.26 -13.42 -19.62
C ASP A 103 4.01 -12.11 -20.35
N HIS A 104 5.11 -11.40 -20.59
CA HIS A 104 5.14 -10.19 -21.37
C HIS A 104 4.51 -10.54 -22.72
N VAL A 105 3.23 -10.23 -22.90
CA VAL A 105 2.60 -10.29 -24.22
C VAL A 105 3.43 -9.31 -25.07
N PRO A 106 4.15 -9.78 -26.10
CA PRO A 106 4.87 -8.86 -26.96
C PRO A 106 3.83 -7.94 -27.58
N ASN A 107 4.04 -6.65 -27.42
CA ASN A 107 3.21 -5.61 -27.97
C ASN A 107 3.36 -5.64 -29.50
N ASN A 108 2.63 -6.54 -30.17
CA ASN A 108 2.45 -6.47 -31.61
C ASN A 108 1.47 -5.31 -31.88
N THR A 109 2.02 -4.10 -31.86
CA THR A 109 1.45 -2.96 -32.58
C THR A 109 1.39 -3.32 -34.06
N SER A 110 0.30 -3.92 -34.49
CA SER A 110 -0.09 -3.93 -35.89
C SER A 110 -0.30 -2.47 -36.28
N ASN A 111 0.65 -1.94 -37.05
CA ASN A 111 0.50 -0.68 -37.75
C ASN A 111 -0.85 -0.71 -38.50
N LEU A 112 -1.78 0.15 -38.10
CA LEU A 112 -2.90 0.56 -38.93
C LEU A 112 -2.30 1.33 -40.10
N ASP A 113 -2.01 0.60 -41.18
CA ASP A 113 -1.64 1.18 -42.46
C ASP A 113 -2.89 1.82 -43.06
N VAL A 114 -3.06 3.12 -42.82
CA VAL A 114 -4.02 3.96 -43.53
C VAL A 114 -3.33 4.49 -44.77
N THR A 115 -3.10 3.63 -45.77
CA THR A 115 -2.81 4.09 -47.13
C THR A 115 -3.47 3.21 -48.20
N SER A 116 -4.60 3.66 -48.74
CA SER A 116 -5.04 3.41 -50.12
C SER A 116 -6.47 3.87 -50.38
N VAL A 117 -6.86 4.53 -51.48
CA VAL A 117 -6.25 5.40 -52.50
C VAL A 117 -7.45 6.21 -53.01
N LYS A 118 -7.27 7.47 -53.40
CA LYS A 118 -8.24 8.19 -54.23
C LYS A 118 -8.46 7.45 -55.55
N SER A 119 -9.71 7.41 -56.02
CA SER A 119 -10.08 7.73 -57.41
C SER A 119 -11.54 8.15 -57.42
#